data_AF-A0A376RP19-F1
#
_entry.id   AF-A0A376RP19-F1
#
_cell.length_a   1.000
_cell.length_b   1.000
_cell.length_c   1.000
_cell.angle_alpha   90.00
_cell.angle_beta   90.00
_cell.angle_gamma   90.00
#
_symmetry.space_group_name_H-M   'P 1'
#
loop_
_entity.id
_entity.type
_entity.pdbx_description
1 polymer ?
#
loop_
_entity_poly.entity_id
_entity_poly.type
_entity_poly.pdbx_seq_one_letter_code
_entity_poly.pdbx_strand_id
1 'polypeptide(L)' 'MEIVYDEADLRRYFQTAVSVSNDAPVLLDHFLDDAVEVDVDAICDGEMVLIGGIMEHIEQAGVHSG' A
#
# COMPACT_ATOMS: atom_id res chain seq x y z
N MET A 1 1.27 5.23 5.59
CA MET A 1 0.58 5.48 4.31
C MET A 1 -0.47 6.56 4.57
N GLU A 2 -0.65 7.52 3.67
CA GLU A 2 -1.69 8.55 3.79
C GLU A 2 -2.31 8.76 2.41
N ILE A 3 -3.64 8.82 2.34
CA ILE A 3 -4.37 9.22 1.13
C ILE A 3 -4.39 10.75 1.10
N VAL A 4 -3.85 11.32 0.03
CA VAL A 4 -3.74 12.77 -0.20
C VAL A 4 -4.75 13.18 -1.27
N TYR A 5 -5.64 14.11 -0.93
CA TYR A 5 -6.74 14.52 -1.81
C TYR A 5 -6.38 15.76 -2.64
N ASP A 6 -5.45 16.58 -2.13
CA ASP A 6 -5.03 17.80 -2.80
C ASP A 6 -3.52 18.08 -2.65
N GLU A 7 -3.07 19.13 -3.33
CA GLU A 7 -1.67 19.55 -3.33
C GLU A 7 -1.20 20.04 -1.95
N ALA A 8 -2.10 20.63 -1.15
CA ALA A 8 -1.75 21.12 0.18
C ALA A 8 -1.48 19.95 1.14
N ASP A 9 -2.30 18.90 1.07
CA ASP A 9 -2.10 17.64 1.78
C ASP A 9 -0.80 16.97 1.37
N LEU A 10 -0.51 16.92 0.06
CA LEU A 10 0.75 16.37 -0.46
C LEU A 10 1.97 17.13 0.11
N ARG A 11 1.93 18.46 0.08
CA ARG A 11 3.01 19.30 0.61
C ARG A 11 3.20 19.08 2.11
N ARG A 12 2.11 18.97 2.87
CA ARG A 12 2.15 18.66 4.30
C ARG A 12 2.80 17.29 4.53
N TYR A 13 2.34 16.27 3.82
CA TYR A 13 2.86 14.89 3.95
C TYR A 13 4.37 14.84 3.74
N PHE A 14 4.87 15.45 2.67
CA PHE A 14 6.32 15.48 2.39
C PHE A 14 7.11 16.24 3.47
N GLN A 15 6.59 17.33 4.03
CA GLN A 15 7.27 18.05 5.11
C GLN A 15 7.40 17.21 6.39
N THR A 16 6.39 16.40 6.72
CA THR A 16 6.41 15.53 7.90
C THR A 16 7.15 14.21 7.66
N ALA A 17 6.93 13.55 6.53
CA ALA A 17 7.42 12.20 6.25
C ALA A 17 8.92 12.18 5.91
N VAL A 18 9.42 13.18 5.18
CA VAL A 18 10.86 13.29 4.82
C VAL A 18 11.73 13.54 6.06
N SER A 19 11.17 14.07 7.14
CA SER A 19 11.91 14.30 8.39
C SER A 19 12.32 12.99 9.12
N VAL A 20 11.71 11.85 8.74
CA VAL A 20 11.85 10.57 9.45
C VAL A 20 12.84 9.62 8.75
N SER A 21 13.20 9.88 7.49
CA SER A 21 14.16 9.05 6.74
C SER A 21 14.80 9.87 5.61
N ASN A 22 16.06 10.27 5.78
CA ASN A 22 16.82 10.93 4.71
C ASN A 22 17.21 9.96 3.56
N ASP A 23 17.12 8.65 3.79
CA ASP A 23 17.67 7.63 2.88
C ASP A 23 16.60 6.81 2.15
N ALA A 24 15.30 7.00 2.43
CA ALA A 24 14.22 6.25 1.78
C ALA A 24 13.37 7.16 0.87
N PRO A 25 13.22 6.82 -0.43
CA PRO A 25 12.34 7.56 -1.32
C PRO A 25 10.87 7.38 -0.93
N VAL A 26 10.09 8.46 -1.07
CA VAL A 26 8.62 8.40 -0.94
C VAL A 26 8.05 7.86 -2.24
N LEU A 27 7.20 6.83 -2.14
CA LEU A 27 6.41 6.32 -3.25
C LEU A 27 5.09 7.09 -3.33
N LEU A 28 4.76 7.56 -4.54
CA LEU A 28 3.50 8.23 -4.85
C LEU A 28 2.81 7.44 -5.95
N ASP A 29 1.64 6.89 -5.63
CA ASP A 29 0.85 6.08 -6.53
C ASP A 29 -0.57 6.64 -6.66
N HIS A 30 -1.25 6.27 -7.76
CA HIS A 30 -2.64 6.62 -7.97
C HIS A 30 -3.54 5.78 -7.05
N PHE A 31 -4.46 6.42 -6.35
CA PHE A 31 -5.44 5.73 -5.51
C PHE A 31 -6.44 4.95 -6.35
N LEU A 32 -6.67 3.67 -6.03
CA LEU A 32 -7.65 2.84 -6.75
C LEU A 32 -9.00 2.91 -6.03
N ASP A 33 -9.90 3.70 -6.60
CA ASP A 33 -11.26 3.85 -6.07
C ASP A 33 -12.14 2.63 -6.40
N ASP A 34 -13.06 2.29 -5.50
CA ASP A 34 -13.96 1.13 -5.59
C ASP A 34 -13.27 -0.21 -5.93
N ALA A 35 -12.01 -0.37 -5.53
CA ALA A 35 -11.23 -1.57 -5.81
C ALA A 35 -11.35 -2.63 -4.71
N VAL A 36 -11.37 -3.90 -5.13
CA VAL A 36 -11.27 -5.06 -4.24
C VAL A 36 -9.81 -5.27 -3.85
N GLU A 37 -9.56 -5.44 -2.55
CA GLU A 37 -8.24 -5.79 -2.01
C GLU A 37 -8.19 -7.28 -1.65
N VAL A 38 -7.08 -7.95 -1.98
CA VAL A 38 -6.89 -9.39 -1.79
C VAL A 38 -5.47 -9.66 -1.32
N ASP A 39 -5.34 -10.44 -0.24
CA ASP A 39 -4.08 -10.99 0.22
C ASP A 39 -3.87 -12.41 -0.29
N VAL A 40 -2.64 -12.72 -0.69
CA VAL A 40 -2.25 -14.04 -1.20
C VAL A 40 -1.05 -14.56 -0.42
N ASP A 41 -1.26 -15.65 0.31
CA ASP A 41 -0.19 -16.36 1.00
C ASP A 41 0.48 -17.34 0.05
N ALA A 42 1.79 -17.16 -0.18
CA ALA A 42 2.55 -17.96 -1.13
C ALA A 42 3.91 -18.42 -0.56
N ILE A 43 4.35 -19.62 -0.95
CA ILE A 43 5.68 -20.17 -0.66
C ILE A 43 6.31 -20.61 -1.99
N CYS A 44 7.58 -20.29 -2.21
CA CYS A 44 8.32 -20.63 -3.43
C CYS A 44 9.64 -21.32 -3.10
N ASP A 45 9.98 -22.37 -3.84
CA ASP A 45 11.27 -23.07 -3.75
C ASP A 45 12.30 -22.60 -4.81
N GLY A 46 11.92 -21.63 -5.65
CA GLY A 46 12.73 -21.10 -6.75
C GLY A 46 12.30 -21.61 -8.13
N GLU A 47 11.53 -22.69 -8.21
CA GLU A 47 10.99 -23.23 -9.47
C GLU A 47 9.46 -23.27 -9.46
N MET A 48 8.85 -23.59 -8.33
CA MET A 48 7.41 -23.69 -8.15
C MET A 48 6.93 -22.76 -7.03
N VAL A 49 5.76 -22.16 -7.24
CA VAL A 49 5.05 -21.38 -6.23
C VAL A 49 3.81 -22.14 -5.78
N LEU A 50 3.71 -22.40 -4.49
CA LEU A 50 2.51 -22.90 -3.83
C LEU A 50 1.73 -21.71 -3.27
N ILE A 51 0.46 -21.60 -3.64
CA ILE A 51 -0.48 -20.65 -3.03
C ILE A 51 -1.21 -21.37 -1.89
N GLY A 52 -0.98 -20.92 -0.66
CA GLY A 52 -1.60 -21.47 0.55
C GLY A 52 -3.00 -20.92 0.81
N GLY A 53 -3.25 -19.68 0.40
CA GLY A 53 -4.54 -19.01 0.61
C GLY A 53 -4.69 -17.76 -0.25
N ILE A 54 -5.94 -17.43 -0.55
CA ILE A 54 -6.35 -16.18 -1.19
C ILE A 54 -7.52 -15.64 -0.36
N MET A 55 -7.39 -14.41 0.14
CA MET A 55 -8.35 -13.81 1.07
C MET A 55 -8.74 -12.43 0.57
N GLU A 56 -10.04 -12.23 0.32
CA GLU A 56 -10.61 -10.92 -0.02
C GLU A 56 -10.88 -10.13 1.26
N HIS A 57 -10.51 -8.85 1.26
CA HIS A 57 -10.82 -7.94 2.37
C HIS A 57 -12.30 -7.57 2.36
N ILE A 58 -12.86 -7.30 3.54
CA ILE A 58 -14.26 -6.84 3.64
C ILE A 58 -14.35 -5.39 3.19
N GLU A 59 -13.36 -4.58 3.55
CA GLU A 59 -13.20 -3.20 3.15
C GLU A 59 -12.59 -3.08 1.74
N GLN A 60 -12.80 -1.91 1.13
CA GLN A 60 -12.21 -1.56 -0.16
C GLN A 60 -10.72 -1.22 -0.01
N ALA A 61 -10.02 -1.29 -1.14
CA ALA A 61 -8.60 -0.97 -1.22
C ALA A 61 -8.31 0.41 -0.61
N GLY A 62 -7.31 0.46 0.28
CA GLY A 62 -6.86 1.70 0.93
C GLY A 62 -7.29 1.86 2.38
N VAL A 63 -8.12 0.97 2.91
CA VAL A 63 -8.23 0.80 4.37
C VAL A 63 -7.10 -0.12 4.81
N HIS A 64 -6.24 0.35 5.72
CA HIS A 64 -5.10 -0.44 6.16
C HIS A 64 -5.58 -1.74 6.83
N SER A 65 -5.12 -2.88 6.31
CA SER A 65 -5.51 -4.21 6.77
C SER A 65 -5.05 -4.55 8.19
N GLY A 66 -4.09 -3.79 8.75
CA GLY A 66 -3.60 -3.89 10.12
C GLY A 66 -2.21 -3.31 10.31
#